data_AF-A0A958LFG4-F1
#
_entry.id   AF-A0A958LFG4-F1
#
_cell.length_a   1.000
_cell.length_b   1.000
_cell.length_c   1.000
_cell.angle_alpha   90.00
_cell.angle_beta   90.00
_cell.angle_gamma   90.00
#
_symmetry.space_group_name_H-M   'P 1'
#
loop_
_entity.id
_entity.type
_entity.pdbx_description
1 polymer ?
#
loop_
_entity_poly.entity_id
_entity_poly.type
_entity_poly.pdbx_seq_one_letter_code
_entity_poly.pdbx_strand_id
1 'polypeptide(L)'
;GYQFPSSSQKMFRAWYEDTKTNDESRKEIDFIILGHGKNVQMHYDWRGKAGFWETAPSFKREVPTGRWVKFGLWVNLGTPGHEDGFIRGYLDDELIAEETGLLMLRGNDTRGFHALWWGGTVSYRPKEQTKLPRATKDSHRYMDDFRLYATKPAKK
;
A
#
# COMPACT_ATOMS: atom_id res chain seq x y z
N GLY A 1 -16.87 -0.83 19.49
CA GLY A 1 -16.44 -1.34 18.17
C GLY A 1 -15.11 -2.05 18.34
N TYR A 2 -14.93 -3.23 17.74
CA TYR A 2 -13.71 -4.01 17.91
C TYR A 2 -12.52 -3.39 17.15
N GLN A 3 -11.35 -3.46 17.78
CA GLN A 3 -10.06 -3.04 17.23
C GLN A 3 -9.66 -4.02 16.12
N PHE A 4 -9.05 -3.50 15.05
CA PHE A 4 -8.62 -4.16 13.81
C PHE A 4 -8.53 -5.71 13.80
N PRO A 5 -8.93 -6.36 12.70
CA PRO A 5 -8.79 -7.81 12.56
C PRO A 5 -7.33 -8.24 12.74
N SER A 6 -7.13 -9.45 13.25
CA SER A 6 -5.80 -10.05 13.51
C SER A 6 -4.97 -10.32 12.25
N SER A 7 -5.57 -10.22 11.07
CA SER A 7 -4.91 -10.36 9.78
C SER A 7 -4.51 -9.01 9.18
N SER A 8 -3.67 -9.05 8.15
CA SER A 8 -3.31 -7.86 7.37
C SER A 8 -4.52 -7.26 6.64
N GLN A 9 -4.53 -5.93 6.56
CA GLN A 9 -5.62 -5.15 5.97
C GLN A 9 -5.05 -4.21 4.91
N LYS A 10 -5.44 -4.40 3.65
CA LYS A 10 -5.13 -3.45 2.59
C LYS A 10 -6.08 -2.26 2.72
N MET A 11 -5.53 -1.08 2.89
CA MET A 11 -6.29 0.18 2.87
C MET A 11 -6.44 0.69 1.45
N PHE A 12 -5.36 0.58 0.69
CA PHE A 12 -5.20 1.16 -0.63
C PHE A 12 -4.26 0.27 -1.43
N ARG A 13 -4.55 0.15 -2.72
CA ARG A 13 -3.66 -0.44 -3.71
C ARG A 13 -3.79 0.32 -5.02
N ALA A 14 -2.67 0.77 -5.59
CA ALA A 14 -2.62 1.26 -6.96
C ALA A 14 -1.65 0.43 -7.78
N TRP A 15 -1.97 0.16 -9.04
CA TRP A 15 -1.09 -0.59 -9.92
C TRP A 15 -1.20 -0.16 -11.38
N TYR A 16 -0.19 -0.56 -12.13
CA TYR A 16 -0.21 -0.59 -13.58
C TYR A 16 0.41 -1.89 -14.06
N GLU A 17 -0.02 -2.35 -15.21
CA GLU A 17 0.43 -3.58 -15.87
C GLU A 17 0.23 -3.45 -17.38
N ASP A 18 0.88 -4.30 -18.16
CA ASP A 18 0.53 -4.52 -19.56
C ASP A 18 -0.62 -5.52 -19.61
N THR A 19 -1.80 -5.03 -19.97
CA THR A 19 -3.01 -5.85 -20.06
C THR A 19 -2.93 -6.89 -21.19
N LYS A 20 -1.94 -6.80 -22.09
CA LYS A 20 -1.76 -7.74 -23.21
C LYS A 20 -0.81 -8.89 -22.90
N THR A 21 0.17 -8.70 -22.02
CA THR A 21 1.20 -9.72 -21.74
C THR A 21 0.98 -10.47 -20.42
N ASN A 22 -0.07 -10.15 -19.66
CA ASN A 22 -0.28 -10.58 -18.28
C ASN A 22 0.82 -10.10 -17.30
N ASP A 23 0.54 -10.35 -16.01
CA ASP A 23 1.19 -9.98 -14.73
C ASP A 23 2.69 -9.62 -14.69
N GLU A 24 3.54 -10.07 -15.63
CA GLU A 24 5.02 -9.91 -15.57
C GLU A 24 5.53 -8.46 -15.70
N SER A 25 4.62 -7.52 -15.96
CA SER A 25 4.90 -6.08 -16.01
C SER A 25 4.13 -5.31 -14.94
N ARG A 26 3.41 -6.01 -14.05
CA ARG A 26 2.63 -5.39 -13.01
C ARG A 26 3.55 -4.77 -11.98
N LYS A 27 3.29 -3.49 -11.72
CA LYS A 27 3.89 -2.75 -10.64
C LYS A 27 2.81 -2.19 -9.76
N GLU A 28 2.87 -2.49 -8.47
CA GLU A 28 1.85 -2.10 -7.52
C GLU A 28 2.44 -1.43 -6.29
N ILE A 29 1.65 -0.56 -5.67
CA ILE A 29 1.86 -0.02 -4.35
C ILE A 29 0.66 -0.37 -3.50
N ASP A 30 0.89 -0.93 -2.33
CA ASP A 30 -0.08 -1.17 -1.27
C ASP A 30 0.20 -0.29 -0.05
N PHE A 31 -0.87 0.16 0.59
CA PHE A 31 -0.83 0.65 1.96
C PHE A 31 -1.59 -0.34 2.85
N ILE A 32 -0.87 -0.95 3.80
CA ILE A 32 -1.33 -2.11 4.56
C ILE A 32 -1.23 -1.80 6.06
N ILE A 33 -2.27 -2.17 6.80
CA ILE A 33 -2.25 -2.19 8.26
C ILE A 33 -2.07 -3.64 8.72
N LEU A 34 -1.05 -3.90 9.53
CA LEU A 34 -0.67 -5.23 10.00
C LEU A 34 -0.81 -5.32 11.53
N GLY A 35 -0.78 -6.56 12.04
CA GLY A 35 -0.56 -6.86 13.45
C GLY A 35 -1.54 -6.16 14.39
N HIS A 36 -2.85 -6.25 14.11
CA HIS A 36 -3.91 -5.61 14.91
C HIS A 36 -3.86 -4.08 14.92
N GLY A 37 -3.44 -3.45 13.82
CA GLY A 37 -3.34 -1.99 13.77
C GLY A 37 -2.02 -1.44 14.28
N LYS A 38 -1.07 -2.28 14.68
CA LYS A 38 0.18 -1.82 15.31
C LYS A 38 1.27 -1.43 14.32
N ASN A 39 1.12 -1.79 13.06
CA ASN A 39 2.08 -1.43 12.02
C ASN A 39 1.36 -0.94 10.77
N VAL A 40 1.91 0.11 10.18
CA VAL A 40 1.56 0.59 8.85
C VAL A 40 2.71 0.22 7.92
N GLN A 41 2.42 -0.57 6.91
CA GLN A 41 3.38 -0.95 5.88
C GLN A 41 2.98 -0.30 4.57
N MET A 42 3.93 0.37 3.93
CA MET A 42 3.86 0.62 2.51
C MET A 42 4.61 -0.52 1.84
N HIS A 43 4.01 -1.12 0.82
CA HIS A 43 4.59 -2.22 0.08
C HIS A 43 4.56 -1.82 -1.38
N TYR A 44 5.64 -2.02 -2.11
CA TYR A 44 5.61 -1.96 -3.55
C TYR A 44 6.08 -3.28 -4.11
N ASP A 45 5.46 -3.73 -5.20
CA ASP A 45 5.75 -5.04 -5.80
C ASP A 45 5.95 -4.84 -7.29
N TRP A 46 6.91 -5.58 -7.83
CA TRP A 46 7.11 -5.75 -9.26
C TRP A 46 7.18 -7.25 -9.53
N ARG A 47 6.17 -7.75 -10.24
CA ARG A 47 6.14 -9.14 -10.66
C ARG A 47 7.09 -9.34 -11.84
N GLY A 48 8.38 -9.49 -11.58
CA GLY A 48 9.34 -9.95 -12.59
C GLY A 48 9.18 -11.44 -12.89
N LYS A 49 9.87 -11.94 -13.94
CA LYS A 49 9.91 -13.35 -14.37
C LYS A 49 10.27 -14.40 -13.30
N ALA A 50 10.72 -13.96 -12.12
CA ALA A 50 11.11 -14.82 -11.00
C ALA A 50 10.32 -14.55 -9.69
N GLY A 51 9.22 -13.79 -9.73
CA GLY A 51 8.34 -13.61 -8.57
C GLY A 51 9.03 -12.97 -7.35
N PHE A 52 9.95 -12.04 -7.58
CA PHE A 52 10.65 -11.33 -6.51
C PHE A 52 9.70 -10.33 -5.83
N TRP A 53 9.46 -10.55 -4.54
CA TRP A 53 8.76 -9.63 -3.66
C TRP A 53 9.82 -8.80 -2.93
N GLU A 54 9.97 -7.52 -3.27
CA GLU A 54 10.75 -6.60 -2.43
C GLU A 54 9.81 -5.83 -1.52
N THR A 55 9.81 -6.20 -0.24
CA THR A 55 9.06 -5.44 0.75
C THR A 55 9.75 -4.13 1.05
N ALA A 56 9.11 -3.05 0.62
CA ALA A 56 9.35 -1.69 1.07
C ALA A 56 9.21 -1.56 2.62
N PRO A 57 9.70 -0.46 3.22
CA PRO A 57 9.85 -0.31 4.65
C PRO A 57 8.52 -0.43 5.40
N SER A 58 8.51 -1.30 6.40
CA SER A 58 7.45 -1.38 7.40
C SER A 58 7.68 -0.31 8.46
N PHE A 59 6.69 0.55 8.70
CA PHE A 59 6.76 1.56 9.74
C PHE A 59 5.93 1.12 10.95
N LYS A 60 6.59 1.04 12.11
CA LYS A 60 5.94 0.67 13.37
C LYS A 60 5.15 1.85 13.93
N ARG A 61 4.00 2.14 13.31
CA ARG A 61 3.04 3.13 13.79
C ARG A 61 1.73 2.43 14.10
N GLU A 62 1.26 2.61 15.33
CA GLU A 62 -0.06 2.15 15.74
C GLU A 62 -1.14 3.09 15.19
N VAL A 63 -2.20 2.50 14.64
CA VAL A 63 -3.38 3.19 14.13
C VAL A 63 -4.41 3.26 15.25
N PRO A 64 -4.80 4.48 15.69
CA PRO A 64 -5.80 4.66 16.73
C PRO A 64 -7.15 4.02 16.36
N THR A 65 -7.86 3.53 17.37
CA THR A 65 -9.19 2.93 17.22
C THR A 65 -10.24 3.77 17.93
N GLY A 66 -11.50 3.67 17.52
CA GLY A 66 -12.61 4.40 18.14
C GLY A 66 -12.75 5.87 17.70
N ARG A 67 -11.99 6.30 16.69
CA ARG A 67 -12.13 7.63 16.05
C ARG A 67 -11.87 7.55 14.56
N TRP A 68 -12.27 8.60 13.84
CA TRP A 68 -11.82 8.82 12.47
C TRP A 68 -10.32 9.16 12.46
N VAL A 69 -9.63 8.60 11.47
CA VAL A 69 -8.23 8.89 11.15
C VAL A 69 -8.15 9.19 9.66
N LYS A 70 -7.28 10.13 9.29
CA LYS A 70 -7.02 10.46 7.90
C LYS A 70 -5.76 9.76 7.43
N PHE A 71 -5.89 8.92 6.40
CA PHE A 71 -4.73 8.33 5.72
C PHE A 71 -4.41 9.14 4.47
N GLY A 72 -3.12 9.44 4.28
CA GLY A 72 -2.61 10.04 3.06
C GLY A 72 -1.52 9.17 2.46
N LEU A 73 -1.57 8.98 1.14
CA LEU A 73 -0.48 8.39 0.38
C LEU A 73 -0.09 9.36 -0.73
N TRP A 74 1.19 9.66 -0.84
CA TRP A 74 1.74 10.45 -1.94
C TRP A 74 2.86 9.70 -2.60
N VAL A 75 2.66 9.37 -3.87
CA VAL A 75 3.62 8.66 -4.70
C VAL A 75 4.09 9.57 -5.82
N ASN A 76 5.38 9.58 -6.06
CA ASN A 76 5.98 10.01 -7.30
C ASN A 76 6.81 8.84 -7.85
N LEU A 77 6.46 8.35 -9.03
CA LEU A 77 7.21 7.27 -9.67
C LEU A 77 8.59 7.71 -10.15
N GLY A 78 8.85 9.01 -10.30
CA GLY A 78 10.12 9.51 -10.83
C GLY A 78 10.22 9.45 -12.35
N THR A 79 11.38 9.87 -12.85
CA THR A 79 11.72 9.89 -14.26
C THR A 79 12.11 8.47 -14.72
N PRO A 80 11.64 7.98 -15.89
CA PRO A 80 12.08 6.69 -16.43
C PRO A 80 13.60 6.58 -16.47
N GLY A 81 14.16 5.56 -15.81
CA GLY A 81 15.59 5.28 -15.74
C GLY A 81 16.34 5.99 -14.60
N HIS A 82 15.65 6.75 -13.75
CA HIS A 82 16.28 7.52 -12.66
C HIS A 82 15.75 7.15 -11.27
N GLU A 83 16.60 7.32 -10.26
CA GLU A 83 16.28 7.08 -8.84
C GLU A 83 15.76 8.37 -8.16
N ASP A 84 14.78 9.04 -8.75
CA ASP A 84 14.23 10.32 -8.25
C ASP A 84 12.76 10.21 -7.79
N GLY A 85 12.21 8.99 -7.77
CA GLY A 85 10.89 8.69 -7.23
C GLY A 85 10.84 8.66 -5.71
N PHE A 86 9.63 8.76 -5.15
CA PHE A 86 9.38 8.64 -3.70
C PHE A 86 7.99 8.11 -3.38
N ILE A 87 7.83 7.58 -2.17
CA ILE A 87 6.57 7.24 -1.55
C ILE A 87 6.51 7.82 -0.14
N ARG A 88 5.38 8.44 0.20
CA ARG A 88 5.16 9.10 1.50
C ARG A 88 3.80 8.71 2.06
N GLY A 89 3.81 8.21 3.29
CA GLY A 89 2.61 7.85 4.04
C GLY A 89 2.34 8.85 5.14
N TYR A 90 1.06 9.19 5.31
CA TYR A 90 0.59 10.14 6.32
C TYR A 90 -0.54 9.54 7.15
N LEU A 91 -0.56 9.90 8.44
CA LEU A 91 -1.66 9.64 9.36
C LEU A 91 -2.01 10.95 10.05
N ASP A 92 -3.26 11.40 9.92
CA ASP A 92 -3.74 12.69 10.46
C ASP A 92 -2.81 13.87 10.08
N ASP A 93 -2.44 13.90 8.80
CA ASP A 93 -1.55 14.90 8.19
C ASP A 93 -0.09 14.90 8.70
N GLU A 94 0.27 14.01 9.63
CA GLU A 94 1.65 13.73 10.05
C GLU A 94 2.33 12.76 9.08
N LEU A 95 3.55 13.07 8.63
CA LEU A 95 4.37 12.13 7.86
C LEU A 95 4.82 10.99 8.78
N ILE A 96 4.35 9.77 8.52
CA ILE A 96 4.68 8.59 9.32
C ILE A 96 5.70 7.66 8.64
N ALA A 97 5.92 7.87 7.34
CA ALA A 97 6.67 6.97 6.49
C ALA A 97 7.15 7.69 5.24
N GLU A 98 8.43 7.53 4.89
CA GLU A 98 9.00 8.04 3.65
C GLU A 98 10.04 7.07 3.12
N GLU A 99 10.03 6.91 1.80
CA GLU A 99 11.14 6.32 1.06
C GLU A 99 11.35 7.09 -0.24
N THR A 100 12.61 7.33 -0.56
CA THR A 100 13.07 8.08 -1.74
C THR A 100 14.01 7.21 -2.56
N GLY A 101 14.20 7.51 -3.83
CA GLY A 101 15.10 6.74 -4.70
C GLY A 101 14.43 5.50 -5.30
N LEU A 102 13.12 5.56 -5.60
CA LEU A 102 12.33 4.42 -6.07
C LEU A 102 12.62 3.96 -7.53
N LEU A 103 13.88 3.76 -7.92
CA LEU A 103 14.22 3.27 -9.26
C LEU A 103 13.59 1.92 -9.55
N MET A 104 13.55 1.01 -8.57
CA MET A 104 13.06 -0.35 -8.80
C MET A 104 11.58 -0.39 -9.19
N LEU A 105 10.78 0.52 -8.63
CA LEU A 105 9.38 0.67 -9.03
C LEU A 105 9.23 1.37 -10.39
N ARG A 106 10.11 2.30 -10.79
CA ARG A 106 9.99 2.97 -12.10
C ARG A 106 10.63 2.19 -13.23
N GLY A 107 11.87 1.78 -13.06
CA GLY A 107 12.72 1.28 -14.14
C GLY A 107 12.66 2.24 -15.33
N ASN A 108 12.64 1.70 -16.55
CA ASN A 108 12.44 2.49 -17.77
C ASN A 108 10.96 2.64 -18.18
N ASP A 109 10.02 2.28 -17.30
CA ASP A 109 8.61 2.29 -17.64
C ASP A 109 8.06 3.72 -17.68
N THR A 110 7.32 4.09 -18.72
CA THR A 110 6.75 5.43 -18.87
C THR A 110 5.32 5.53 -18.34
N ARG A 111 4.67 4.40 -18.06
CA ARG A 111 3.26 4.33 -17.67
C ARG A 111 3.03 4.90 -16.27
N GLY A 112 1.80 5.33 -16.03
CA GLY A 112 1.30 5.67 -14.69
C GLY A 112 0.33 4.61 -14.18
N PHE A 113 -0.04 4.70 -12.90
CA PHE A 113 -1.10 3.86 -12.33
C PHE A 113 -2.39 4.00 -13.13
N HIS A 114 -2.98 2.87 -13.53
CA HIS A 114 -4.24 2.85 -14.26
C HIS A 114 -5.37 2.18 -13.48
N ALA A 115 -5.04 1.51 -12.38
CA ALA A 115 -6.02 0.84 -11.54
C ALA A 115 -5.78 1.12 -10.06
N LEU A 116 -6.89 1.12 -9.33
CA LEU A 116 -6.98 1.53 -7.95
C LEU A 116 -7.99 0.65 -7.22
N TRP A 117 -7.63 0.20 -6.02
CA TRP A 117 -8.48 -0.56 -5.13
C TRP A 117 -8.41 0.01 -3.72
N TRP A 118 -9.59 0.22 -3.12
CA TRP A 118 -9.76 0.71 -1.76
C TRP A 118 -10.39 -0.36 -0.91
N GLY A 119 -9.77 -0.64 0.24
CA GLY A 119 -10.32 -1.58 1.21
C GLY A 119 -10.24 -3.03 0.76
N GLY A 120 -9.54 -3.83 1.56
CA GLY A 120 -9.49 -5.27 1.39
C GLY A 120 -8.98 -5.94 2.64
N THR A 121 -9.55 -7.09 2.96
CA THR A 121 -8.90 -8.00 3.91
C THR A 121 -7.89 -8.83 3.12
N VAL A 122 -6.67 -8.94 3.63
CA VAL A 122 -5.80 -10.02 3.19
C VAL A 122 -6.01 -11.15 4.19
N SER A 123 -6.90 -12.07 3.86
CA SER A 123 -6.90 -13.40 4.47
C SER A 123 -5.84 -14.24 3.77
N TYR A 124 -4.56 -14.01 4.06
CA TYR A 124 -3.51 -14.83 3.45
C TYR A 124 -3.68 -16.29 3.89
N ARG A 125 -3.81 -17.21 2.91
CA ARG A 125 -3.72 -18.66 3.09
C ARG A 125 -2.87 -19.26 1.96
N PRO A 126 -1.59 -19.58 2.20
CA PRO A 126 -0.98 -20.73 1.55
C PRO A 126 -1.57 -21.98 2.20
N LYS A 127 -1.86 -23.00 1.41
CA LYS A 127 -2.41 -24.28 1.90
C LYS A 127 -1.52 -24.97 2.97
N GLU A 128 -0.30 -24.49 3.18
CA GLU A 128 0.74 -25.13 4.01
C GLU A 128 1.22 -24.27 5.20
N GLN A 129 0.79 -23.01 5.34
CA GLN A 129 1.19 -22.13 6.47
C GLN A 129 0.05 -21.95 7.47
N THR A 130 -0.09 -22.92 8.38
CA THR A 130 -1.08 -22.96 9.47
C THR A 130 -0.83 -21.99 10.63
N LYS A 131 0.18 -21.10 10.54
CA LYS A 131 0.67 -20.31 11.69
C LYS A 131 0.33 -18.82 11.67
N LEU A 132 -0.30 -18.28 10.62
CA LEU A 132 -0.73 -16.88 10.63
C LEU A 132 -2.11 -16.75 11.30
N PRO A 133 -2.28 -15.84 12.27
CA PRO A 133 -3.51 -15.74 13.03
C PRO A 133 -4.68 -15.38 12.11
N ARG A 134 -5.69 -16.25 12.07
CA ARG A 134 -6.98 -15.96 11.43
C ARG A 134 -7.61 -14.75 12.12
N ALA A 135 -8.40 -13.97 11.37
CA ALA A 135 -9.42 -13.13 11.98
C ALA A 135 -10.26 -14.01 12.93
N THR A 136 -10.11 -13.80 14.24
CA THR A 136 -10.81 -14.59 15.26
C THR A 136 -12.18 -14.00 15.62
N LYS A 137 -12.48 -12.80 15.09
CA LYS A 137 -13.70 -12.05 15.31
C LYS A 137 -14.04 -11.25 14.06
N ASP A 138 -15.32 -10.98 13.89
CA ASP A 138 -15.79 -10.04 12.88
C ASP A 138 -15.31 -8.63 13.21
N SER A 139 -14.98 -7.87 12.16
CA SER A 139 -14.55 -6.49 12.28
C SER A 139 -15.18 -5.67 11.16
N HIS A 140 -15.46 -4.41 11.46
CA HIS A 140 -15.92 -3.44 10.47
C HIS A 140 -14.93 -2.28 10.40
N ARG A 141 -14.87 -1.66 9.22
CA ARG A 141 -14.21 -0.38 9.02
C ARG A 141 -15.11 0.49 8.17
N TYR A 142 -15.19 1.75 8.54
CA TYR A 142 -15.84 2.78 7.75
C TYR A 142 -14.75 3.62 7.07
N MET A 143 -14.98 3.98 5.82
CA MET A 143 -14.10 4.82 5.04
C MET A 143 -14.96 5.86 4.33
N ASP A 144 -14.52 7.12 4.34
CA ASP A 144 -15.21 8.25 3.73
C ASP A 144 -14.18 9.29 3.26
N ASP A 145 -14.63 10.28 2.50
CA ASP A 145 -13.86 11.42 1.97
C ASP A 145 -12.64 10.99 1.13
N PHE A 146 -12.91 10.09 0.18
CA PHE A 146 -11.89 9.63 -0.78
C PHE A 146 -11.51 10.75 -1.74
N ARG A 147 -10.21 11.08 -1.76
CA ARG A 147 -9.66 12.10 -2.65
C ARG A 147 -8.47 11.54 -3.42
N LEU A 148 -8.59 11.55 -4.75
CA LEU A 148 -7.52 11.18 -5.67
C LEU A 148 -7.06 12.42 -6.43
N TYR A 149 -5.75 12.63 -6.48
CA TYR A 149 -5.15 13.74 -7.18
C TYR A 149 -4.09 13.24 -8.15
N ALA A 150 -4.06 13.81 -9.36
CA ALA A 150 -2.99 13.54 -10.33
C ALA A 150 -1.64 14.17 -9.91
N THR A 151 -1.69 15.22 -9.10
CA THR A 151 -0.52 15.91 -8.53
C THR A 151 -0.80 16.24 -7.07
N LYS A 152 0.23 16.42 -6.23
CA LYS A 152 -0.02 16.85 -4.85
C LYS A 152 -0.75 18.20 -4.85
N PRO A 153 -1.92 18.30 -4.19
CA PRO A 153 -2.59 19.57 -4.05
C PRO A 153 -1.74 20.53 -3.21
N ALA A 154 -1.72 21.81 -3.59
CA ALA A 154 -1.12 22.84 -2.77
C ALA A 154 -1.75 22.81 -1.35
N LYS A 155 -0.94 23.03 -0.31
CA LYS A 155 -1.50 23.22 1.04
C LYS A 155 -2.46 24.41 0.97
N LYS A 156 -3.72 24.18 1.35
CA LYS A 156 -4.67 25.25 1.62
C LYS A 156 -4.40 25.83 3.00
#